data_AF-A0A7C7G7T3-F1
#
_entry.id   AF-A0A7C7G7T3-F1
#
_cell.length_a   1.000
_cell.length_b   1.000
_cell.length_c   1.000
_cell.angle_alpha   90.00
_cell.angle_beta   90.00
_cell.angle_gamma   90.00
#
_symmetry.space_group_name_H-M   'P 1'
#
loop_
_entity.id
_entity.type
_entity.pdbx_description
1 polymer ?
#
loop_
_entity_poly.entity_id
_entity_poly.type
_entity_poly.pdbx_seq_one_letter_code
_entity_poly.pdbx_strand_id
1 'polypeptide(L)' 'MERLTANWETPRWYHTFTELSEMVAEGGFMIRRMVEPRPTEEQVRQNPDLDDCHRVPYFLIFELVAS' A
#
# COMPACT_ATOMS: atom_id res chain seq x y z
N MET A 1 -17.88 24.87 -5.93
CA MET A 1 -17.79 23.51 -6.46
C MET A 1 -19.14 22.84 -6.25
N GLU A 2 -19.83 22.43 -7.31
CA GLU A 2 -21.01 21.57 -7.17
C GLU A 2 -20.58 20.23 -6.56
N ARG A 3 -21.36 19.73 -5.59
CA ARG A 3 -21.12 18.42 -4.99
C ARG A 3 -21.46 17.34 -6.01
N LEU A 4 -20.63 16.29 -6.08
CA LEU A 4 -20.93 15.08 -6.83
C LEU A 4 -22.30 14.53 -6.40
N THR A 5 -23.17 14.29 -7.37
CA THR A 5 -24.57 13.82 -7.18
C THR A 5 -24.69 12.29 -7.21
N ALA A 6 -23.62 11.58 -7.55
CA ALA A 6 -23.55 10.13 -7.57
C ALA A 6 -22.30 9.63 -6.83
N ASN A 7 -22.41 8.42 -6.26
CA ASN A 7 -21.25 7.73 -5.69
C ASN A 7 -20.35 7.28 -6.84
N TRP A 8 -19.16 7.88 -6.93
CA TRP A 8 -18.13 7.41 -7.85
C TRP A 8 -17.41 6.22 -7.21
N GLU A 9 -17.49 5.04 -7.83
CA GLU A 9 -16.67 3.91 -7.41
C GLU A 9 -15.22 4.18 -7.82
N THR A 10 -14.31 4.15 -6.84
CA THR A 10 -12.89 4.31 -7.14
C THR A 10 -12.39 3.00 -7.75
N PRO A 11 -11.94 2.99 -9.02
CA PRO A 11 -11.42 1.78 -9.63
C PRO A 11 -10.20 1.30 -8.82
N ARG A 12 -10.15 0.00 -8.53
CA ARG A 12 -9.08 -0.62 -7.78
C ARG A 12 -8.60 -1.86 -8.52
N TRP A 13 -7.29 -1.91 -8.74
CA TRP A 13 -6.60 -3.09 -9.27
C TRP A 13 -5.94 -3.83 -8.13
N TYR A 14 -6.06 -5.15 -8.16
CA TYR A 14 -5.45 -6.03 -7.19
C TYR A 14 -4.35 -6.81 -7.90
N HIS A 15 -3.14 -6.73 -7.37
CA HIS A 15 -2.01 -7.53 -7.81
C HIS A 15 -1.49 -8.32 -6.61
N THR A 16 -1.14 -9.56 -6.89
CA THR A 16 -0.38 -10.40 -5.97
C THR A 16 1.04 -9.85 -5.82
N PHE A 17 1.70 -10.26 -4.74
CA PHE A 17 3.11 -9.93 -4.53
C PHE A 17 4.01 -10.39 -5.69
N THR A 18 3.71 -11.55 -6.28
CA THR A 18 4.44 -12.08 -7.43
C THR A 18 4.29 -11.17 -8.65
N GLU A 19 3.06 -10.80 -9.01
CA GLU A 19 2.82 -9.88 -10.14
C GLU A 19 3.51 -8.53 -9.93
N LEU A 20 3.47 -7.99 -8.69
CA LEU A 20 4.20 -6.77 -8.35
C LEU A 20 5.71 -6.93 -8.53
N SER A 21 6.27 -8.07 -8.10
CA SER A 21 7.71 -8.34 -8.20
C SER A 21 8.16 -8.53 -9.65
N GLU A 22 7.34 -9.20 -10.46
CA GLU A 22 7.59 -9.37 -11.89
C GLU A 22 7.53 -8.03 -12.63
N MET A 23 6.52 -7.20 -12.37
CA MET A 23 6.43 -5.84 -12.94
C MET A 23 7.66 -4.98 -12.60
N VAL A 24 8.18 -5.09 -11.37
CA VAL A 24 9.42 -4.40 -10.97
C VAL A 24 10.62 -4.89 -11.79
N ALA A 25 10.77 -6.22 -11.92
CA ALA A 25 11.87 -6.82 -12.66
C ALA A 25 11.82 -6.48 -14.16
N GLU A 26 10.65 -6.58 -14.78
CA GLU A 26 10.41 -6.21 -16.18
C GLU A 26 10.70 -4.72 -16.44
N GLY A 27 10.43 -3.88 -15.44
CA GLY A 27 10.78 -2.46 -15.46
C GLY A 27 12.27 -2.16 -15.38
N GLY A 28 13.15 -3.17 -15.21
CA GLY A 28 14.60 -2.96 -15.09
C GLY A 28 15.03 -2.50 -13.70
N PHE A 29 14.28 -2.84 -12.66
CA PHE A 29 14.60 -2.52 -11.27
C PHE A 29 14.79 -3.77 -10.42
N MET A 30 15.51 -3.60 -9.31
CA MET A 30 15.61 -4.56 -8.21
C MET A 30 14.89 -4.01 -6.98
N ILE A 31 14.18 -4.89 -6.27
CA ILE A 31 13.64 -4.56 -4.95
C ILE A 31 14.78 -4.56 -3.94
N ARG A 32 15.17 -3.39 -3.46
CA ARG A 32 16.19 -3.23 -2.42
C ARG A 32 15.60 -3.44 -1.02
N ARG A 33 14.39 -2.94 -0.79
CA ARG A 33 13.71 -3.04 0.50
C ARG A 33 12.22 -3.16 0.30
N MET A 34 11.59 -3.94 1.17
CA MET A 34 10.15 -4.07 1.30
C MET A 34 9.75 -3.68 2.71
N VAL A 35 8.74 -2.82 2.84
CA VAL A 35 8.22 -2.38 4.14
C VAL A 35 6.70 -2.48 4.13
N GLU A 36 6.17 -3.18 5.11
CA GLU A 36 4.75 -3.17 5.47
C GLU A 36 4.61 -2.28 6.72
N PRO A 37 4.19 -1.01 6.56
CA PRO A 37 4.12 -0.08 7.69
C PRO A 37 3.14 -0.59 8.74
N ARG A 38 3.54 -0.47 10.01
CA ARG A 38 2.67 -0.69 11.16
C ARG A 38 2.51 0.64 11.89
N PRO A 39 1.30 0.95 12.39
CA PRO A 39 1.11 2.16 13.16
C PRO A 39 1.92 2.08 14.47
N THR A 40 2.32 3.25 14.95
CA THR A 40 2.86 3.41 16.30
C THR A 40 1.73 3.41 17.32
N GLU A 41 2.04 3.14 18.59
CA GLU A 41 1.06 3.19 19.68
C GLU A 41 0.36 4.56 19.77
N GLU A 42 1.07 5.65 19.49
CA GLU A 42 0.47 6.99 19.47
C GLU A 42 -0.53 7.13 18.32
N GLN A 43 -0.22 6.63 17.12
CA GLN A 43 -1.14 6.64 15.99
C GLN A 43 -2.39 5.81 16.25
N VAL A 44 -2.24 4.65 16.91
CA VAL A 44 -3.40 3.83 17.33
C VAL A 44 -4.22 4.58 18.39
N ARG A 45 -3.57 5.30 19.32
CA ARG A 45 -4.31 6.10 20.31
C ARG A 45 -5.13 7.22 19.67
N GLN A 46 -4.60 7.88 18.64
CA GLN A 46 -5.29 8.94 17.90
C GLN A 46 -6.36 8.39 16.94
N ASN A 47 -6.15 7.19 16.41
CA ASN A 47 -7.10 6.49 15.56
C ASN A 47 -7.12 4.98 15.87
N PRO A 48 -8.00 4.52 16.78
CA PRO A 48 -8.07 3.12 17.19
C PRO A 48 -8.36 2.15 16.06
N ASP A 49 -8.99 2.59 14.97
CA ASP A 49 -9.27 1.75 13.81
C ASP A 49 -8.00 1.25 13.13
N LEU A 50 -6.85 1.91 13.36
CA LEU A 50 -5.55 1.47 12.83
C LEU A 50 -4.97 0.27 13.57
N ASP A 51 -5.48 -0.13 14.74
CA ASP A 51 -4.92 -1.27 15.51
C ASP A 51 -4.94 -2.57 14.69
N ASP A 52 -5.90 -2.71 13.79
CA ASP A 52 -6.02 -3.87 12.91
C ASP A 52 -4.83 -4.02 11.94
N CYS A 53 -4.12 -2.92 11.64
CA CYS A 53 -2.92 -2.89 10.80
C CYS A 53 -1.75 -3.67 11.43
N HIS A 54 -1.81 -3.98 12.74
CA HIS A 54 -0.87 -4.89 13.38
C HIS A 54 -1.10 -6.37 12.97
N ARG A 55 -2.30 -6.71 12.51
CA ARG A 55 -2.70 -8.05 12.07
C ARG A 55 -2.71 -8.19 10.55
N VAL A 56 -3.23 -7.19 9.85
CA VAL A 56 -3.34 -7.16 8.38
C VAL A 56 -2.73 -5.86 7.86
N PRO A 57 -1.56 -5.89 7.20
CA PRO A 57 -0.94 -4.67 6.70
C PRO A 57 -1.79 -4.06 5.58
N TYR A 58 -2.05 -2.75 5.68
CA TYR A 58 -2.83 -2.04 4.67
C TYR A 58 -2.00 -1.61 3.47
N PHE A 59 -0.68 -1.49 3.65
CA PHE A 59 0.23 -0.95 2.65
C PHE A 59 1.46 -1.82 2.50
N LEU A 60 1.94 -1.88 1.26
CA LEU A 60 3.20 -2.48 0.87
C LEU A 60 4.03 -1.39 0.16
N ILE A 61 5.23 -1.11 0.67
CA ILE A 61 6.12 -0.09 0.14
C ILE A 61 7.40 -0.76 -0.35
N PHE A 62 7.79 -0.46 -1.58
CA PHE A 62 9.04 -0.91 -2.17
C PHE A 62 10.04 0.23 -2.29
N GLU A 63 11.28 -0.04 -1.90
CA GLU A 63 12.44 0.73 -2.32
C GLU A 63 13.06 0.02 -3.52
N LEU A 64 13.07 0.70 -4.67
CA LEU A 64 13.57 0.17 -5.93
C LEU A 64 14.90 0.82 -6.30
N VAL A 65 15.81 0.04 -6.86
CA VAL A 65 17.06 0.52 -7.46
C VAL A 65 17.17 0.01 -8.89
N ALA A 66 17.80 0.76 -9.78
CA ALA A 66 18.02 0.31 -11.15
C ALA A 66 18.90 -0.95 -11.16
N SER A 67 18.52 -1.94 -11.97
CA SER A 67 19.27 -3.18 -12.21
C SER A 67 20.50 -2.96 -13.07
#